data_AF-A0A080WGW4-F1
#
_entry.id   AF-A0A080WGW4-F1
#
_cell.length_a   1.000
_cell.length_b   1.000
_cell.length_c   1.000
_cell.angle_alpha   90.00
_cell.angle_beta   90.00
_cell.angle_gamma   90.00
#
_symmetry.space_group_name_H-M   'P 1'
#
loop_
_entity.id
_entity.type
_entity.pdbx_description
1 polymer ?
#
loop_
_entity_poly.entity_id
_entity_poly.type
_entity_poly.pdbx_seq_one_letter_code
_entity_poly.pdbx_strand_id
1 'polypeptide(L)'
;MNRANYVKLDWNSTESFFNYTRGRFVVNEAEEMRQRHVRFDMNELARLAANTVGAKEVVNIKKCADGLFNKAFVFTFEDGKQVVGKVPNPIAITPHLTTASEVATMEF
;
A
#
# COMPACT_ATOMS: atom_id res chain seq x y z
N MET A 1 13.31 24.64 25.33
CA MET A 1 12.48 23.52 24.83
C MET A 1 12.50 23.57 23.31
N ASN A 2 13.35 22.76 22.66
CA ASN A 2 13.46 22.72 21.20
C ASN A 2 12.35 21.82 20.64
N ARG A 3 11.36 22.43 19.98
CA ARG A 3 10.46 21.71 19.07
C ARG A 3 11.31 21.24 17.88
N ALA A 4 11.64 19.95 17.83
CA ALA A 4 12.14 19.34 16.62
C ALA A 4 11.11 19.59 15.50
N ASN A 5 11.56 20.20 14.41
CA ASN A 5 10.76 20.37 13.21
C ASN A 5 10.50 18.96 12.65
N TYR A 6 9.37 18.35 13.03
CA TYR A 6 8.90 17.13 12.42
C TYR A 6 8.49 17.48 10.99
N VAL A 7 9.39 17.22 10.04
CA VAL A 7 9.04 17.18 8.62
C VAL A 7 8.06 16.03 8.50
N LYS A 8 6.77 16.35 8.32
CA LYS A 8 5.77 15.35 8.01
C LYS A 8 6.21 14.67 6.72
N LEU A 9 6.54 13.38 6.80
CA LEU A 9 6.90 12.59 5.62
C LEU A 9 5.73 12.63 4.64
N ASP A 10 5.98 13.17 3.45
CA ASP A 10 5.01 13.10 2.36
C ASP A 10 5.20 11.77 1.63
N TRP A 11 4.43 10.77 2.05
CA TRP A 11 4.49 9.43 1.48
C TRP A 11 4.05 9.40 0.00
N ASN A 12 3.28 10.41 -0.41
CA ASN A 12 2.84 10.59 -1.79
C ASN A 12 3.99 10.90 -2.76
N SER A 13 5.14 11.38 -2.28
CA SER A 13 6.32 11.63 -3.10
C SER A 13 7.07 10.34 -3.51
N THR A 14 6.69 9.17 -2.96
CA THR A 14 7.36 7.89 -3.26
C THR A 14 6.70 7.21 -4.47
N GLU A 15 7.16 7.55 -5.68
CA GLU A 15 6.60 7.04 -6.94
C GLU A 15 6.57 5.51 -7.05
N SER A 16 7.53 4.81 -6.44
CA SER A 16 7.60 3.34 -6.47
C SER A 16 6.41 2.66 -5.78
N PHE A 17 5.68 3.37 -4.92
CA PHE A 17 4.47 2.86 -4.29
C PHE A 17 3.33 2.62 -5.29
N PHE A 18 3.28 3.42 -6.34
CA PHE A 18 2.15 3.44 -7.28
C PHE A 18 2.44 2.58 -8.53
N ASN A 19 3.71 2.43 -8.89
CA ASN A 19 4.15 1.63 -10.03
C ASN A 19 4.04 0.12 -9.78
N TYR A 20 4.05 -0.69 -10.85
CA TYR A 20 4.30 -2.13 -10.74
C TYR A 20 5.82 -2.36 -10.81
N THR A 21 6.37 -3.10 -9.85
CA THR A 21 7.82 -3.27 -9.72
C THR A 21 8.28 -4.72 -9.66
N ARG A 22 7.36 -5.70 -9.71
CA ARG A 22 7.71 -7.12 -9.57
C ARG A 22 8.29 -7.76 -10.83
N GLY A 23 8.02 -7.21 -12.02
CA GLY A 23 8.52 -7.82 -13.25
C GLY A 23 8.18 -7.04 -14.52
N ARG A 24 8.39 -7.70 -15.65
CA ARG A 24 8.12 -7.20 -17.00
C ARG A 24 7.10 -8.08 -17.70
N PHE A 25 6.43 -7.54 -18.70
CA PHE A 25 5.44 -8.27 -19.50
C PHE A 25 6.02 -8.58 -20.88
N VAL A 26 5.78 -9.80 -21.36
CA VAL A 26 6.28 -10.26 -22.66
C VAL A 26 5.60 -9.52 -23.82
N VAL A 27 4.33 -9.14 -23.63
CA VAL A 27 3.49 -8.47 -24.64
C VAL A 27 2.84 -7.25 -24.01
N ASN A 28 2.69 -6.17 -24.77
CA ASN A 28 2.01 -4.94 -24.37
C ASN A 28 2.50 -4.34 -23.03
N GLU A 29 3.82 -4.39 -22.78
CA GLU A 29 4.40 -3.97 -21.49
C GLU A 29 3.94 -2.59 -21.01
N ALA A 30 3.99 -1.58 -21.88
CA ALA A 30 3.57 -0.24 -21.52
C ALA A 30 2.11 -0.20 -21.04
N GLU A 31 1.24 -0.98 -21.67
CA GLU A 31 -0.17 -1.07 -21.31
C GLU A 31 -0.37 -1.82 -20.00
N GLU A 32 0.27 -2.97 -19.84
CA GLU A 32 0.20 -3.78 -18.62
C GLU A 32 0.74 -3.01 -17.39
N MET A 33 1.80 -2.23 -17.58
CA MET A 33 2.37 -1.35 -16.55
C MET A 33 1.42 -0.19 -16.23
N ARG A 34 0.85 0.46 -17.26
CA ARG A 34 -0.10 1.58 -17.10
C ARG A 34 -1.35 1.16 -16.35
N GLN A 35 -1.93 0.01 -16.69
CA GLN A 35 -3.15 -0.47 -16.03
C GLN A 35 -2.91 -0.90 -14.57
N ARG A 36 -1.66 -1.26 -14.21
CA ARG A 36 -1.26 -1.61 -12.83
C ARG A 36 -0.65 -0.44 -12.05
N HIS A 37 -0.55 0.73 -12.68
CA HIS A 37 -0.23 1.96 -11.99
C HIS A 37 -1.49 2.49 -11.32
N VAL A 38 -1.48 2.53 -9.99
CA VAL A 38 -2.64 2.97 -9.20
C VAL A 38 -2.18 4.12 -8.33
N ARG A 39 -2.68 5.33 -8.61
CA ARG A 39 -2.44 6.49 -7.75
C ARG A 39 -3.56 6.60 -6.72
N PHE A 40 -3.16 6.75 -5.47
CA PHE A 40 -4.04 6.96 -4.33
C PHE A 40 -3.29 7.81 -3.30
N ASP A 41 -4.00 8.33 -2.30
CA ASP A 41 -3.38 9.10 -1.25
C ASP A 41 -2.77 8.18 -0.18
N MET A 42 -1.46 8.01 -0.24
CA MET A 42 -0.70 7.22 0.73
C MET A 42 -0.66 7.88 2.11
N ASN A 43 -0.69 9.21 2.18
CA ASN A 43 -0.75 9.90 3.47
C ASN A 43 -2.07 9.63 4.19
N GLU A 44 -3.19 9.65 3.45
CA GLU A 44 -4.50 9.31 4.01
C GLU A 44 -4.59 7.83 4.38
N LEU A 45 -4.01 6.93 3.58
CA LEU A 45 -3.94 5.51 3.93
C LEU A 45 -3.12 5.26 5.20
N ALA A 46 -1.96 5.94 5.34
CA ALA A 46 -1.13 5.87 6.54
C ALA A 46 -1.86 6.44 7.77
N ARG A 47 -2.61 7.54 7.60
CA ARG A 47 -3.46 8.12 8.65
C ARG A 47 -4.54 7.13 9.09
N LEU A 48 -5.22 6.48 8.14
CA LEU A 48 -6.23 5.46 8.44
C LEU A 48 -5.62 4.27 9.18
N ALA A 49 -4.46 3.78 8.73
CA ALA A 49 -3.75 2.68 9.38
C ALA A 49 -3.39 3.01 10.84
N ALA A 50 -2.91 4.24 11.12
CA ALA A 50 -2.62 4.70 12.48
C ALA A 50 -3.89 4.75 13.35
N ASN A 51 -4.99 5.29 12.82
CA ASN A 51 -6.26 5.35 13.53
C ASN A 51 -6.79 3.96 13.89
N THR A 52 -6.64 2.96 13.01
CA THR A 52 -7.12 1.59 13.25
C THR A 52 -6.45 0.92 14.45
N VAL A 53 -5.19 1.25 14.74
CA VAL A 53 -4.44 0.68 15.87
C VAL A 53 -4.30 1.64 17.06
N GLY A 54 -4.91 2.82 17.00
CA GLY A 54 -4.76 3.86 18.02
C GLY A 54 -3.33 4.43 18.13
N ALA A 55 -2.55 4.36 17.06
CA ALA A 55 -1.20 4.94 17.01
C ALA A 55 -1.25 6.42 16.61
N LYS A 56 -0.23 7.18 17.02
CA LYS A 56 -0.10 8.60 16.67
C LYS A 56 0.25 8.81 15.21
N GLU A 57 1.18 8.01 14.69
CA GLU A 57 1.67 8.12 13.32
C GLU A 57 2.35 6.82 12.84
N VAL A 58 2.46 6.69 11.52
CA VAL A 58 3.26 5.65 10.85
C VAL A 58 4.69 6.16 10.70
N VAL A 59 5.67 5.40 11.20
CA VAL A 59 7.09 5.75 11.11
C VAL A 59 7.78 5.19 9.87
N ASN A 60 7.22 4.13 9.27
CA ASN A 60 7.76 3.52 8.07
C ASN A 60 6.66 2.83 7.23
N ILE A 61 6.79 2.91 5.91
CA ILE A 61 5.93 2.20 4.95
C ILE A 61 6.81 1.38 4.03
N LYS A 62 6.55 0.08 3.97
CA LYS A 62 7.20 -0.83 3.02
C LYS A 62 6.17 -1.40 2.06
N LYS A 63 6.38 -1.19 0.77
CA LYS A 63 5.60 -1.88 -0.26
C LYS A 63 6.05 -3.36 -0.37
N CYS A 64 5.09 -4.27 -0.32
CA CYS A 64 5.31 -5.69 -0.59
C CYS A 64 5.54 -5.91 -2.09
N ALA A 65 6.10 -7.06 -2.46
CA ALA A 65 6.20 -7.46 -3.87
C ALA A 65 4.80 -7.40 -4.51
N ASP A 66 4.67 -6.71 -5.66
CA ASP A 66 3.36 -6.48 -6.28
C ASP A 66 2.64 -7.82 -6.54
N GLY A 67 1.37 -7.87 -6.17
CA GLY A 67 0.45 -8.87 -6.69
C GLY A 67 -0.03 -8.47 -8.08
N LEU A 68 -0.65 -9.41 -8.79
CA LEU A 68 -1.33 -9.07 -10.06
C LEU A 68 -2.56 -8.19 -9.81
N PHE A 69 -3.23 -8.39 -8.68
CA PHE A 69 -4.56 -7.82 -8.40
C PHE A 69 -4.60 -6.77 -7.29
N ASN A 70 -3.58 -6.71 -6.42
CA ASN A 70 -3.52 -5.77 -5.31
C ASN A 70 -2.09 -5.29 -5.09
N LYS A 71 -1.94 -4.05 -4.60
CA LYS A 71 -0.73 -3.57 -3.93
C LYS A 71 -0.91 -3.75 -2.43
N ALA A 72 0.11 -4.28 -1.76
CA ALA A 72 0.11 -4.45 -0.32
C ALA A 72 1.25 -3.65 0.31
N PHE A 73 0.98 -3.05 1.47
CA PHE A 73 1.89 -2.19 2.20
C PHE A 73 1.92 -2.62 3.65
N VAL A 74 3.13 -2.69 4.22
CA VAL A 74 3.35 -2.85 5.65
C VAL A 74 3.58 -1.47 6.24
N PHE A 75 2.71 -1.08 7.16
CA PHE A 75 2.83 0.13 7.97
C PHE A 75 3.46 -0.25 9.30
N THR A 76 4.51 0.45 9.71
CA THR A 76 5.18 0.26 11.00
C THR A 76 4.94 1.48 11.88
N PHE A 77 4.62 1.26 13.15
CA PHE A 77 4.34 2.31 14.14
C PHE A 77 5.50 2.48 15.14
N GLU A 78 5.46 3.52 15.97
CA GLU A 78 6.49 3.84 16.96
C GLU A 78 6.74 2.69 17.96
N ASP A 79 5.71 1.90 18.29
CA ASP A 79 5.79 0.75 19.20
C ASP A 79 6.27 -0.55 18.53
N GLY A 80 6.65 -0.46 17.25
CA GLY A 80 7.11 -1.60 16.45
C GLY A 80 5.99 -2.50 15.91
N LYS A 81 4.71 -2.23 16.25
CA LYS A 81 3.59 -2.96 15.65
C LYS A 81 3.53 -2.72 14.15
N GLN A 82 2.95 -3.70 13.45
CA GLN A 82 2.81 -3.65 12.00
C GLN A 82 1.39 -4.01 11.58
N VAL A 83 0.89 -3.30 10.57
CA VAL A 83 -0.36 -3.64 9.89
C VAL A 83 -0.15 -3.72 8.39
N VAL A 84 -0.95 -4.55 7.73
CA VAL A 84 -0.95 -4.67 6.27
C VAL A 84 -2.18 -3.97 5.72
N GLY A 85 -1.96 -2.98 4.86
CA GLY A 85 -3.01 -2.34 4.07
C GLY A 85 -2.92 -2.76 2.61
N LYS A 86 -4.07 -2.90 1.95
CA LYS A 86 -4.15 -3.37 0.56
C LYS A 86 -4.96 -2.40 -0.28
N VAL A 87 -4.44 -2.13 -1.48
CA VAL A 87 -5.06 -1.29 -2.48
C VAL A 87 -5.32 -2.14 -3.73
N PRO A 88 -6.59 -2.32 -4.14
CA PRO A 88 -6.91 -3.05 -5.36
C PRO A 88 -6.36 -2.41 -6.63
N ASN A 89 -5.89 -3.25 -7.54
CA ASN A 89 -5.58 -2.83 -8.91
C ASN A 89 -6.88 -2.83 -9.74
N PRO A 90 -7.15 -1.80 -10.55
CA PRO A 90 -8.36 -1.69 -11.37
C PRO A 90 -8.62 -2.86 -12.33
N ILE A 91 -7.56 -3.59 -12.72
CA ILE A 91 -7.64 -4.79 -13.58
C ILE A 91 -8.29 -5.97 -12.85
N ALA A 92 -8.37 -5.94 -11.52
CA ALA A 92 -9.10 -6.93 -10.76
C ALA A 92 -10.60 -6.79 -11.09
N ILE A 93 -11.05 -7.59 -12.08
CA ILE A 93 -12.44 -7.68 -12.49
C ILE A 93 -13.29 -7.95 -11.26
N THR A 94 -14.00 -6.91 -10.83
CA THR A 94 -14.94 -6.87 -9.70
C THR A 94 -14.28 -6.93 -8.30
N PRO A 95 -14.30 -5.82 -7.53
CA PRO A 95 -13.82 -5.78 -6.13
C PRO A 95 -14.39 -6.90 -5.25
N HIS A 96 -15.63 -7.33 -5.54
CA HIS A 96 -16.34 -8.37 -4.79
C HIS A 96 -15.73 -9.78 -4.87
N LEU A 97 -15.03 -10.14 -5.95
CA LEU A 97 -14.50 -11.50 -6.12
C LEU A 97 -13.07 -11.66 -5.60
N THR A 98 -12.32 -10.55 -5.51
CA THR A 98 -10.91 -10.58 -5.09
C THR A 98 -10.79 -10.61 -3.56
N THR A 99 -11.69 -9.94 -2.83
CA THR A 99 -11.71 -9.99 -1.36
C THR A 99 -12.14 -11.37 -0.83
N ALA A 100 -12.97 -12.11 -1.57
CA ALA A 100 -13.52 -13.39 -1.12
C ALA A 100 -12.49 -14.54 -1.11
N SER A 101 -11.51 -14.57 -2.03
CA SER A 101 -10.49 -15.64 -2.06
C SER A 101 -9.28 -15.39 -1.15
N GLU A 102 -9.11 -14.18 -0.62
CA GLU A 102 -7.96 -13.85 0.24
C GLU A 102 -8.25 -14.01 1.73
N VAL A 103 -9.50 -13.82 2.15
CA VAL A 103 -9.95 -14.06 3.54
C VAL A 103 -9.87 -15.55 3.90
N ALA A 104 -9.80 -16.45 2.92
CA ALA A 104 -9.78 -17.89 3.13
C ALA A 104 -8.48 -18.44 3.76
N THR A 105 -7.44 -17.63 4.00
CA THR A 105 -6.17 -18.10 4.60
C THR A 105 -5.67 -17.23 5.76
N MET A 106 -6.49 -16.34 6.30
CA MET A 106 -6.25 -15.76 7.62
C MET A 106 -7.00 -16.61 8.65
N GLU A 107 -6.44 -17.77 8.99
CA GLU A 107 -6.84 -18.46 10.20
C GLU A 107 -6.44 -17.58 11.40
N PHE A 108 -7.39 -17.37 12.32
CA PHE A 108 -7.22 -16.59 13.54
C PHE A 108 -6.37 -17.30 14.59
#